data_AF-F6FTL5-F1
#
_entry.id   AF-F6FTL5-F1
#
_cell.length_a   1.000
_cell.length_b   1.000
_cell.length_c   1.000
_cell.angle_alpha   90.00
_cell.angle_beta   90.00
_cell.angle_gamma   90.00
#
_symmetry.space_group_name_H-M   'P 1'
#
loop_
_entity.id
_entity.type
_entity.pdbx_description
1 polymer ?
#
loop_
_entity_poly.entity_id
_entity_poly.type
_entity_poly.pdbx_seq_one_letter_code
_entity_poly.pdbx_strand_id
1 'polypeptide(L)'
;MRRTPYRALAVATASLSLVAGSLTTAAMAAPGPGDDDVPGAEQYAPSLLRAMERDLGMPAERAVERLEFQASAAERSARAAKTLDSFAGAWVHPASDVLYVAVANRGERARAERLGARAVVVDRTADELVDLQEALDASLADAGVDVTSSYVDPTTNALVVGVVAGDEAAATAAAADAGVPADAVTVVAEEQPRTFIDVVGGNAYYINGSSRCSVGFTVGDGFVTAGHCGAVGATTTNPSGTFAGSSFPGDDYAYVRTASGNTLVGAVNDYAGSTVGVAGSTAAPVGATVCRSGSTTGWHCGTIQAYDATVTYQQGSVHGLIRTTVCAEPGDSGGSLLAGNQAQGVTSGGSGDCRRGGTTYFQPVNEILNRYGLTLRTSGGGGGTPEPTSCSDYERTGSSTLSHGGSAATGAFSAASGTHVGCLDGPSGADFDLYLQRYSSGSWRTVAQGITTSSDELVTYTGTSGTYRWLVRSYSGSGSFTLGWDVP
;
A
#
# COMPACT_ATOMS: atom_id res chain seq x y z
N MET A 1 62.48 30.09 -53.06
CA MET A 1 63.35 30.82 -52.10
C MET A 1 63.08 30.31 -50.68
N ARG A 2 63.93 30.70 -49.70
CA ARG A 2 63.75 30.71 -48.21
C ARG A 2 62.36 30.30 -47.66
N ARG A 3 62.19 29.51 -46.58
CA ARG A 3 63.11 28.95 -45.54
C ARG A 3 62.46 27.74 -44.82
N THR A 4 63.29 26.86 -44.24
CA THR A 4 63.01 25.78 -43.25
C THR A 4 63.01 26.31 -41.79
N PRO A 5 62.85 25.50 -40.69
CA PRO A 5 62.56 24.05 -40.51
C PRO A 5 61.25 23.81 -39.67
N TYR A 6 60.94 22.80 -38.83
CA TYR A 6 61.41 21.45 -38.34
C TYR A 6 60.12 20.65 -37.97
N ARG A 7 59.95 19.31 -38.11
CA ARG A 7 60.53 18.07 -37.52
C ARG A 7 60.04 17.59 -36.11
N ALA A 8 59.19 16.55 -36.12
CA ALA A 8 59.27 15.29 -35.35
C ALA A 8 58.53 14.22 -36.21
N LEU A 9 59.06 13.05 -36.56
CA LEU A 9 59.28 11.79 -35.79
C LEU A 9 57.98 11.21 -35.17
N ALA A 10 57.69 9.90 -35.25
CA ALA A 10 58.47 8.75 -35.74
C ALA A 10 57.63 7.79 -36.62
N VAL A 11 58.17 7.28 -37.74
CA VAL A 11 58.61 5.87 -37.93
C VAL A 11 57.50 4.81 -37.74
N ALA A 12 57.11 4.18 -38.84
CA ALA A 12 56.35 2.93 -38.85
C ALA A 12 57.28 1.75 -39.17
N THR A 13 57.16 0.66 -38.41
CA THR A 13 57.81 -0.63 -38.68
C THR A 13 56.82 -1.74 -38.35
N ALA A 14 56.48 -2.58 -39.32
CA ALA A 14 55.52 -3.67 -39.15
C ALA A 14 56.23 -5.00 -38.88
N SER A 15 55.80 -5.72 -37.84
CA SER A 15 56.17 -7.11 -37.60
C SER A 15 55.09 -7.83 -36.80
N LEU A 16 54.73 -9.03 -37.26
CA LEU A 16 53.75 -9.97 -36.71
C LEU A 16 53.73 -10.09 -35.18
N SER A 17 52.52 -10.05 -34.60
CA SER A 17 52.19 -10.56 -33.27
C SER A 17 50.78 -11.16 -33.28
N LEU A 18 50.58 -12.28 -32.58
CA LEU A 18 49.26 -12.92 -32.46
C LEU A 18 48.38 -12.08 -31.53
N VAL A 19 47.12 -11.88 -31.92
CA VAL A 19 46.03 -11.63 -30.98
C VAL A 19 45.13 -12.85 -31.01
N ALA A 20 45.12 -13.61 -29.92
CA ALA A 20 44.13 -14.68 -29.77
C ALA A 20 42.75 -14.04 -29.66
N GLY A 21 41.84 -14.42 -30.54
CA GLY A 21 40.44 -14.03 -30.43
C GLY A 21 39.84 -14.66 -29.19
N SER A 22 39.78 -13.90 -28.09
CA SER A 22 39.08 -14.29 -26.87
C SER A 22 37.58 -14.31 -27.17
N LEU A 23 37.10 -15.44 -27.67
CA LEU A 23 35.69 -15.80 -27.64
C LEU A 23 35.26 -15.80 -26.18
N THR A 24 34.77 -14.66 -25.71
CA THR A 24 33.92 -14.59 -24.54
C THR A 24 32.62 -15.30 -24.90
N THR A 25 32.64 -16.63 -24.80
CA THR A 25 31.42 -17.40 -24.60
C THR A 25 30.77 -16.84 -23.35
N ALA A 26 29.81 -15.94 -23.53
CA ALA A 26 28.86 -15.63 -22.50
C ALA A 26 28.22 -16.99 -22.15
N ALA A 27 28.61 -17.53 -21.00
CA ALA A 27 27.87 -18.61 -20.40
C ALA A 27 26.51 -18.00 -20.06
N MET A 28 25.55 -18.14 -20.99
CA MET A 28 24.15 -18.11 -20.62
C MET A 28 24.03 -19.19 -19.57
N ALA A 29 23.86 -18.76 -18.31
CA ALA A 29 23.37 -19.65 -17.28
C ALA A 29 22.12 -20.29 -17.87
N ALA A 30 22.07 -21.62 -17.87
CA ALA A 30 20.81 -22.29 -18.14
C ALA A 30 19.76 -21.69 -17.20
N PRO A 31 18.48 -21.57 -17.63
CA PRO A 31 17.43 -21.38 -16.64
C PRO A 31 17.63 -22.43 -15.54
N GLY A 32 17.48 -22.03 -14.28
CA GLY A 32 17.48 -23.00 -13.18
C GLY A 32 16.43 -24.08 -13.44
N PRO A 33 16.58 -25.29 -12.86
CA PRO A 33 15.52 -26.29 -12.91
C PRO A 33 14.20 -25.63 -12.51
N GLY A 34 13.16 -25.86 -13.30
CA GLY A 34 11.84 -25.32 -12.98
C GLY A 34 11.26 -26.01 -11.75
N ASP A 35 10.19 -25.45 -11.17
CA ASP A 35 9.40 -26.11 -10.13
C ASP A 35 9.02 -27.56 -10.55
N ASP A 36 8.89 -27.82 -11.86
CA ASP A 36 8.55 -29.11 -12.49
C ASP A 36 9.68 -30.18 -12.48
N ASP A 37 10.95 -29.82 -12.27
CA ASP A 37 12.10 -30.76 -12.27
C ASP A 37 12.41 -31.34 -10.87
N VAL A 38 11.75 -30.86 -9.81
CA VAL A 38 12.01 -31.22 -8.41
C VAL A 38 11.14 -32.43 -7.99
N PRO A 39 11.72 -33.59 -7.63
CA PRO A 39 10.93 -34.76 -7.25
C PRO A 39 10.07 -34.49 -6.01
N GLY A 40 8.76 -34.73 -6.10
CA GLY A 40 7.80 -34.52 -5.01
C GLY A 40 7.18 -33.12 -4.98
N ALA A 41 7.68 -32.17 -5.78
CA ALA A 41 7.08 -30.83 -5.90
C ALA A 41 5.66 -30.86 -6.47
N GLU A 42 5.32 -31.87 -7.27
CA GLU A 42 3.99 -32.08 -7.85
C GLU A 42 2.89 -32.35 -6.80
N GLN A 43 3.27 -32.63 -5.55
CA GLN A 43 2.35 -32.76 -4.41
C GLN A 43 1.91 -31.40 -3.84
N TYR A 44 2.59 -30.31 -4.18
CA TYR A 44 2.42 -28.99 -3.58
C TYR A 44 2.04 -27.93 -4.62
N ALA A 45 1.41 -26.84 -4.17
CA ALA A 45 1.11 -25.72 -5.05
C ALA A 45 2.43 -24.99 -5.42
N PRO A 46 2.75 -24.73 -6.69
CA PRO A 46 3.96 -24.01 -7.07
C PRO A 46 4.04 -22.58 -6.48
N SER A 47 2.90 -21.96 -6.16
CA SER A 47 2.83 -20.70 -5.42
C SER A 47 3.26 -20.80 -3.94
N LEU A 48 3.14 -21.97 -3.31
CA LEU A 48 3.64 -22.23 -1.96
C LEU A 48 5.17 -22.37 -1.97
N LEU A 49 5.72 -23.16 -2.90
CA LEU A 49 7.17 -23.37 -3.01
C LEU A 49 7.90 -22.04 -3.29
N ARG A 50 7.40 -21.25 -4.24
CA ARG A 50 7.94 -19.90 -4.52
C ARG A 50 7.72 -18.89 -3.40
N ALA A 51 6.74 -19.07 -2.52
CA ALA A 51 6.62 -18.27 -1.30
C ALA A 51 7.68 -18.69 -0.26
N MET A 52 7.93 -19.99 -0.09
CA MET A 52 8.99 -20.49 0.80
C MET A 52 10.39 -20.08 0.33
N GLU A 53 10.64 -20.06 -0.98
CA GLU A 53 11.88 -19.49 -1.54
C GLU A 53 12.02 -18.00 -1.22
N ARG A 54 10.99 -17.20 -1.56
CA ARG A 54 10.99 -15.74 -1.38
C ARG A 54 11.09 -15.31 0.08
N ASP A 55 10.32 -15.93 0.97
CA ASP A 55 10.12 -15.46 2.34
C ASP A 55 11.07 -16.13 3.35
N LEU A 56 11.49 -17.37 3.09
CA LEU A 56 12.34 -18.16 4.00
C LEU A 56 13.75 -18.42 3.44
N GLY A 57 14.04 -17.98 2.20
CA GLY A 57 15.30 -18.26 1.52
C GLY A 57 15.52 -19.75 1.24
N MET A 58 14.45 -20.53 1.09
CA MET A 58 14.48 -21.99 1.02
C MET A 58 14.28 -22.50 -0.43
N PRO A 59 15.31 -23.04 -1.11
CA PRO A 59 15.18 -23.59 -2.47
C PRO A 59 14.10 -24.66 -2.56
N ALA A 60 13.52 -24.82 -3.76
CA ALA A 60 12.36 -25.69 -4.00
C ALA A 60 12.57 -27.14 -3.53
N GLU A 61 13.74 -27.74 -3.79
CA GLU A 61 14.09 -29.10 -3.34
C GLU A 61 14.03 -29.19 -1.80
N ARG A 62 14.60 -28.19 -1.12
CA ARG A 62 14.65 -28.14 0.34
C ARG A 62 13.29 -27.82 0.95
N ALA A 63 12.45 -27.07 0.24
CA ALA A 63 11.07 -26.80 0.63
C ALA A 63 10.21 -28.09 0.58
N VAL A 64 10.37 -28.92 -0.45
CA VAL A 64 9.70 -30.23 -0.55
C VAL A 64 10.11 -31.16 0.60
N GLU A 65 11.42 -31.38 0.81
CA GLU A 65 11.93 -32.17 1.96
C GLU A 65 11.34 -31.70 3.30
N ARG A 66 11.28 -30.37 3.48
CA ARG A 66 10.79 -29.74 4.71
C ARG A 66 9.29 -29.97 4.92
N LEU A 67 8.48 -29.86 3.87
CA LEU A 67 7.04 -30.08 3.92
C LEU A 67 6.69 -31.56 4.20
N GLU A 68 7.38 -32.49 3.55
CA GLU A 68 7.23 -33.94 3.83
C GLU A 68 7.60 -34.26 5.28
N PHE A 69 8.72 -33.71 5.76
CA PHE A 69 9.12 -33.87 7.17
C PHE A 69 8.08 -33.27 8.13
N GLN A 70 7.56 -32.08 7.84
CA GLN A 70 6.56 -31.41 8.68
C GLN A 70 5.26 -32.20 8.76
N ALA A 71 4.77 -32.77 7.66
CA ALA A 71 3.60 -33.66 7.66
C ALA A 71 3.81 -34.87 8.58
N SER A 72 4.95 -35.58 8.44
CA SER A 72 5.29 -36.70 9.32
C SER A 72 5.49 -36.25 10.77
N ALA A 73 6.05 -35.06 11.02
CA ALA A 73 6.24 -34.51 12.36
C ALA A 73 4.89 -34.19 13.04
N ALA A 74 3.90 -33.69 12.30
CA ALA A 74 2.56 -33.43 12.82
C ALA A 74 1.86 -34.72 13.28
N GLU A 75 1.90 -35.79 12.49
CA GLU A 75 1.35 -37.09 12.89
C GLU A 75 1.99 -37.66 14.16
N ARG A 76 3.33 -37.57 14.25
CA ARG A 76 4.12 -38.05 15.39
C ARG A 76 3.88 -37.21 16.65
N SER A 77 3.71 -35.90 16.50
CA SER A 77 3.29 -34.97 17.55
C SER A 77 1.89 -35.30 18.08
N ALA A 78 0.90 -35.41 17.20
CA ALA A 78 -0.48 -35.77 17.59
C ALA A 78 -0.55 -37.17 18.25
N ARG A 79 0.31 -38.11 17.84
CA ARG A 79 0.45 -39.41 18.50
C ARG A 79 1.11 -39.29 19.88
N ALA A 80 2.11 -38.42 20.05
CA ALA A 80 2.74 -38.16 21.34
C ALA A 80 1.73 -37.61 22.35
N ALA A 81 1.00 -36.55 21.98
CA ALA A 81 -0.07 -35.96 22.80
C ALA A 81 -1.15 -36.96 23.23
N LYS A 82 -1.42 -37.98 22.43
CA LYS A 82 -2.43 -39.02 22.72
C LYS A 82 -1.91 -40.25 23.47
N THR A 83 -0.59 -40.42 23.62
CA THR A 83 -0.01 -41.69 24.13
C THR A 83 1.11 -41.53 25.17
N LEU A 84 1.40 -40.30 25.58
CA LEU A 84 2.33 -39.99 26.65
C LEU A 84 1.55 -39.38 27.82
N ASP A 85 1.60 -40.04 28.98
CA ASP A 85 0.84 -39.67 30.18
C ASP A 85 1.29 -38.32 30.79
N SER A 86 2.44 -37.80 30.34
CA SER A 86 3.07 -36.56 30.80
C SER A 86 3.49 -35.62 29.67
N PHE A 87 2.79 -35.67 28.53
CA PHE A 87 3.06 -34.81 27.37
C PHE A 87 3.09 -33.32 27.76
N ALA A 88 4.10 -32.60 27.27
CA ALA A 88 4.36 -31.20 27.60
C ALA A 88 4.54 -30.31 26.36
N GLY A 89 3.93 -30.72 25.23
CA GLY A 89 4.07 -30.04 23.95
C GLY A 89 5.15 -30.62 23.04
N ALA A 90 5.19 -30.13 21.80
CA ALA A 90 6.09 -30.59 20.75
C ALA A 90 6.31 -29.50 19.70
N TRP A 91 7.51 -29.45 19.11
CA TRP A 91 7.88 -28.45 18.11
C TRP A 91 8.87 -29.01 17.09
N VAL A 92 8.96 -28.36 15.94
CA VAL A 92 9.98 -28.65 14.92
C VAL A 92 11.06 -27.56 14.98
N HIS A 93 12.33 -27.96 14.93
CA HIS A 93 13.43 -27.01 14.89
C HIS A 93 13.36 -26.11 13.64
N PRO A 94 13.53 -24.78 13.73
CA PRO A 94 13.35 -23.90 12.57
C PRO A 94 14.34 -24.21 11.44
N ALA A 95 15.60 -24.49 11.78
CA ALA A 95 16.68 -24.71 10.81
C ALA A 95 17.01 -26.20 10.52
N SER A 96 16.26 -27.16 11.06
CA SER A 96 16.52 -28.59 10.78
C SER A 96 15.32 -29.49 11.01
N ASP A 97 15.35 -30.69 10.42
CA ASP A 97 14.25 -31.66 10.45
C ASP A 97 14.32 -32.54 11.70
N VAL A 98 14.17 -31.89 12.85
CA VAL A 98 14.10 -32.52 14.17
C VAL A 98 12.80 -32.13 14.84
N LEU A 99 11.96 -33.12 15.11
CA LEU A 99 10.79 -33.02 15.98
C LEU A 99 11.28 -33.20 17.42
N TYR A 100 10.99 -32.23 18.27
CA TYR A 100 11.12 -32.33 19.71
C TYR A 100 9.76 -32.64 20.33
N VAL A 101 9.76 -33.45 21.38
CA VAL A 101 8.60 -33.72 22.23
C VAL A 101 9.05 -33.54 23.66
N ALA A 102 8.38 -32.69 24.41
CA ALA A 102 8.62 -32.52 25.83
C ALA A 102 7.75 -33.49 26.64
N VAL A 103 8.32 -34.01 27.73
CA VAL A 103 7.62 -34.84 28.72
C VAL A 103 8.01 -34.42 30.13
N ALA A 104 7.04 -34.28 31.03
CA ALA A 104 7.32 -34.00 32.44
C ALA A 104 7.88 -35.25 33.17
N ASN A 105 7.48 -36.46 32.74
CA ASN A 105 8.00 -37.70 33.31
C ASN A 105 9.21 -38.22 32.53
N ARG A 106 10.39 -38.20 33.17
CA ARG A 106 11.65 -38.76 32.63
C ARG A 106 11.55 -40.23 32.18
N GLY A 107 10.64 -41.01 32.75
CA GLY A 107 10.37 -42.40 32.33
C GLY A 107 9.76 -42.52 30.93
N GLU A 108 9.12 -41.47 30.42
CA GLU A 108 8.48 -41.46 29.11
C GLU A 108 9.39 -41.07 27.95
N ARG A 109 10.63 -40.59 28.22
CA ARG A 109 11.59 -40.23 27.15
C ARG A 109 11.72 -41.32 26.09
N ALA A 110 11.85 -42.58 26.52
CA ALA A 110 11.98 -43.72 25.62
C ALA A 110 10.69 -44.05 24.85
N ARG A 111 9.51 -43.63 25.34
CA ARG A 111 8.25 -43.70 24.58
C ARG A 111 8.26 -42.65 23.46
N ALA A 112 8.58 -41.40 23.79
CA ALA A 112 8.71 -40.30 22.82
C ALA A 112 9.80 -40.54 21.76
N GLU A 113 10.97 -41.08 22.15
CA GLU A 113 12.05 -41.45 21.22
C GLU A 113 11.62 -42.55 20.23
N ARG A 114 10.74 -43.49 20.64
CA ARG A 114 10.12 -44.47 19.72
C ARG A 114 9.07 -43.87 18.79
N LEU A 115 8.60 -42.65 19.05
CA LEU A 115 7.75 -41.89 18.12
C LEU A 115 8.57 -41.08 17.10
N GLY A 116 9.90 -41.25 17.06
CA GLY A 116 10.77 -40.53 16.11
C GLY A 116 11.05 -39.08 16.50
N ALA A 117 10.82 -38.72 17.77
CA ALA A 117 11.08 -37.39 18.31
C ALA A 117 12.33 -37.38 19.23
N ARG A 118 12.98 -36.23 19.35
CA ARG A 118 14.01 -35.97 20.36
C ARG A 118 13.33 -35.58 21.67
N ALA A 119 13.33 -36.50 22.64
CA ALA A 119 12.65 -36.30 23.91
C ALA A 119 13.39 -35.31 24.83
N VAL A 120 12.73 -34.20 25.14
CA VAL A 120 13.11 -33.21 26.16
C VAL A 120 12.42 -33.57 27.47
N VAL A 121 13.08 -33.35 28.61
CA VAL A 121 12.43 -33.41 29.92
C VAL A 121 12.28 -31.98 30.41
N VAL A 122 11.09 -31.68 30.91
CA VAL A 122 10.67 -30.37 31.41
C VAL A 122 9.91 -30.56 32.73
N ASP A 123 9.48 -29.49 33.37
CA ASP A 123 8.92 -29.56 34.72
C ASP A 123 7.38 -29.65 34.76
N ARG A 124 6.68 -29.20 33.70
CA ARG A 124 5.20 -29.13 33.62
C ARG A 124 4.66 -29.88 32.41
N THR A 125 3.50 -30.53 32.56
CA THR A 125 2.71 -31.07 31.45
C THR A 125 2.00 -29.97 30.67
N ALA A 126 1.42 -30.32 29.51
CA ALA A 126 0.63 -29.41 28.70
C ALA A 126 -0.67 -29.02 29.41
N ASP A 127 -1.31 -29.97 30.10
CA ASP A 127 -2.55 -29.75 30.83
C ASP A 127 -2.32 -28.78 32.02
N GLU A 128 -1.24 -28.96 32.79
CA GLU A 128 -0.84 -28.03 33.87
C GLU A 128 -0.53 -26.61 33.35
N LEU A 129 -0.05 -26.48 32.11
CA LEU A 129 0.18 -25.16 31.50
C LEU A 129 -1.12 -24.51 31.01
N VAL A 130 -2.12 -25.29 30.58
CA VAL A 130 -3.46 -24.77 30.27
C VAL A 130 -4.19 -24.31 31.54
N ASP A 131 -4.16 -25.11 32.61
CA ASP A 131 -4.73 -24.75 33.92
C ASP A 131 -4.11 -23.44 34.46
N LEU A 132 -2.80 -23.27 34.31
CA LEU A 132 -2.09 -22.03 34.67
C LEU A 132 -2.46 -20.85 33.76
N GLN A 133 -2.71 -21.08 32.46
CA GLN A 133 -3.12 -20.02 31.54
C GLN A 133 -4.53 -19.51 31.84
N GLU A 134 -5.49 -20.40 32.12
CA GLU A 134 -6.86 -19.99 32.49
C GLU A 134 -6.88 -19.17 33.80
N ALA A 135 -6.05 -19.53 34.78
CA ALA A 135 -5.90 -18.77 36.01
C ALA A 135 -5.24 -17.39 35.79
N LEU A 136 -4.23 -17.33 34.92
CA LEU A 136 -3.49 -16.11 34.57
C LEU A 136 -4.37 -15.11 33.82
N ASP A 137 -5.03 -15.55 32.74
CA ASP A 137 -5.88 -14.70 31.90
C ASP A 137 -7.05 -14.10 32.72
N ALA A 138 -7.61 -14.87 33.66
CA ALA A 138 -8.64 -14.38 34.58
C ALA A 138 -8.10 -13.28 35.53
N SER A 139 -6.92 -13.47 36.13
CA SER A 139 -6.34 -12.48 37.04
C SER A 139 -5.89 -11.21 36.33
N LEU A 140 -5.36 -11.32 35.10
CA LEU A 140 -5.02 -10.17 34.27
C LEU A 140 -6.25 -9.30 33.94
N ALA A 141 -7.39 -9.95 33.67
CA ALA A 141 -8.67 -9.27 33.45
C ALA A 141 -9.21 -8.59 34.71
N ASP A 142 -9.18 -9.25 35.87
CA ASP A 142 -9.59 -8.68 37.16
C ASP A 142 -8.68 -7.51 37.61
N ALA A 143 -7.38 -7.58 37.27
CA ALA A 143 -6.42 -6.51 37.52
C ALA A 143 -6.54 -5.32 36.54
N GLY A 144 -7.27 -5.47 35.43
CA GLY A 144 -7.45 -4.44 34.41
C GLY A 144 -6.21 -4.14 33.57
N VAL A 145 -5.39 -5.16 33.31
CA VAL A 145 -4.16 -5.08 32.51
C VAL A 145 -4.48 -5.04 31.01
N ASP A 146 -3.85 -4.13 30.25
CA ASP A 146 -3.97 -4.09 28.78
C ASP A 146 -3.10 -5.20 28.14
N VAL A 147 -3.61 -6.43 28.19
CA VAL A 147 -3.01 -7.63 27.58
C VAL A 147 -3.10 -7.58 26.05
N THR A 148 -2.00 -7.90 25.38
CA THR A 148 -1.87 -7.89 23.91
C THR A 148 -1.75 -9.30 23.32
N SER A 149 -1.20 -10.26 24.07
CA SER A 149 -1.18 -11.69 23.73
C SER A 149 -1.00 -12.57 24.98
N SER A 150 -1.45 -13.83 24.92
CA SER A 150 -1.25 -14.84 25.96
C SER A 150 -1.14 -16.21 25.30
N TYR A 151 -0.05 -16.96 25.54
CA TYR A 151 0.16 -18.29 24.95
C TYR A 151 1.11 -19.18 25.76
N VAL A 152 0.98 -20.50 25.59
CA VAL A 152 1.93 -21.51 26.07
C VAL A 152 3.10 -21.64 25.07
N ASP A 153 4.34 -21.50 25.53
CA ASP A 153 5.53 -21.85 24.76
C ASP A 153 6.07 -23.24 25.17
N PRO A 154 5.91 -24.29 24.33
CA PRO A 154 6.42 -25.62 24.64
C PRO A 154 7.96 -25.72 24.56
N THR A 155 8.65 -24.72 23.99
CA THR A 155 10.12 -24.71 23.87
C THR A 155 10.81 -24.25 25.16
N THR A 156 10.15 -23.40 25.95
CA THR A 156 10.58 -22.97 27.30
C THR A 156 9.80 -23.64 28.44
N ASN A 157 8.67 -24.30 28.14
CA ASN A 157 7.75 -24.91 29.12
C ASN A 157 7.12 -23.89 30.09
N ALA A 158 6.80 -22.70 29.55
CA ALA A 158 6.27 -21.57 30.28
C ALA A 158 5.14 -20.88 29.50
N LEU A 159 4.42 -19.99 30.16
CA LEU A 159 3.49 -19.03 29.58
C LEU A 159 4.24 -17.78 29.10
N VAL A 160 3.77 -17.17 28.03
CA VAL A 160 4.22 -15.84 27.58
C VAL A 160 3.01 -14.93 27.49
N VAL A 161 3.11 -13.76 28.14
CA VAL A 161 2.08 -12.72 28.13
C VAL A 161 2.65 -11.45 27.51
N GLY A 162 2.10 -11.02 26.38
CA GLY A 162 2.30 -9.70 25.82
C GLY A 162 1.40 -8.68 26.50
N VAL A 163 1.94 -7.51 26.83
CA VAL A 163 1.19 -6.36 27.38
C VAL A 163 1.58 -5.05 26.72
N VAL A 164 0.76 -4.01 26.94
CA VAL A 164 1.12 -2.63 26.62
C VAL A 164 2.30 -2.18 27.50
N ALA A 165 3.30 -1.52 26.89
CA ALA A 165 4.46 -1.00 27.63
C ALA A 165 4.05 0.01 28.71
N GLY A 166 4.37 -0.30 29.97
CA GLY A 166 3.86 0.36 31.18
C GLY A 166 3.19 -0.63 32.15
N ASP A 167 2.56 -1.69 31.64
CA ASP A 167 1.77 -2.64 32.42
C ASP A 167 2.56 -3.88 32.89
N GLU A 168 3.85 -4.01 32.55
CA GLU A 168 4.66 -5.21 32.82
C GLU A 168 4.68 -5.56 34.32
N ALA A 169 4.71 -4.54 35.18
CA ALA A 169 4.67 -4.69 36.62
C ALA A 169 3.30 -5.13 37.15
N ALA A 170 2.20 -4.69 36.53
CA ALA A 170 0.84 -5.09 36.89
C ALA A 170 0.57 -6.54 36.45
N ALA A 171 1.00 -6.91 35.24
CA ALA A 171 0.93 -8.28 34.74
C ALA A 171 1.76 -9.27 35.59
N THR A 172 2.96 -8.85 36.02
CA THR A 172 3.79 -9.66 36.94
C THR A 172 3.13 -9.84 38.30
N ALA A 173 2.41 -8.83 38.81
CA ALA A 173 1.66 -8.93 40.06
C ALA A 173 0.44 -9.87 39.90
N ALA A 174 -0.36 -9.70 38.84
CA ALA A 174 -1.50 -10.57 38.53
C ALA A 174 -1.08 -12.04 38.40
N ALA A 175 0.06 -12.32 37.74
CA ALA A 175 0.58 -13.69 37.66
C ALA A 175 0.93 -14.29 39.03
N ALA A 176 1.48 -13.49 39.95
CA ALA A 176 1.76 -13.93 41.32
C ALA A 176 0.47 -14.14 42.15
N ASP A 177 -0.54 -13.27 41.98
CA ASP A 177 -1.84 -13.37 42.67
C ASP A 177 -2.67 -14.55 42.13
N ALA A 178 -2.56 -14.89 40.85
CA ALA A 178 -3.07 -16.13 40.24
C ALA A 178 -2.34 -17.40 40.72
N GLY A 179 -1.22 -17.26 41.44
CA GLY A 179 -0.39 -18.38 41.91
C GLY A 179 0.50 -19.01 40.84
N VAL A 180 0.70 -18.34 39.70
CA VAL A 180 1.58 -18.83 38.62
C VAL A 180 3.04 -18.78 39.10
N PRO A 181 3.79 -19.90 39.02
CA PRO A 181 5.20 -19.89 39.39
C PRO A 181 6.02 -18.90 38.55
N ALA A 182 6.98 -18.21 39.16
CA ALA A 182 7.79 -17.19 38.47
C ALA A 182 8.71 -17.74 37.36
N ASP A 183 8.91 -19.06 37.31
CA ASP A 183 9.58 -19.77 36.21
C ASP A 183 8.60 -20.31 35.14
N ALA A 184 7.28 -20.19 35.39
CA ALA A 184 6.21 -20.61 34.49
C ALA A 184 5.61 -19.46 33.66
N VAL A 185 6.13 -18.23 33.78
CA VAL A 185 5.60 -17.06 33.07
C VAL A 185 6.70 -16.09 32.65
N THR A 186 6.61 -15.57 31.43
CA THR A 186 7.42 -14.47 30.90
C THR A 186 6.50 -13.35 30.43
N VAL A 187 6.67 -12.14 30.98
CA VAL A 187 5.94 -10.95 30.53
C VAL A 187 6.80 -10.18 29.53
N VAL A 188 6.23 -9.79 28.38
CA VAL A 188 6.90 -9.04 27.31
C VAL A 188 6.08 -7.83 26.87
N ALA A 189 6.74 -6.77 26.43
CA ALA A 189 6.10 -5.50 26.02
C ALA A 189 6.27 -5.19 24.52
N GLU A 190 6.57 -6.20 23.70
CA GLU A 190 7.07 -6.00 22.32
C GLU A 190 5.99 -6.04 21.23
N GLU A 191 4.92 -6.83 21.38
CA GLU A 191 3.94 -7.04 20.31
C GLU A 191 2.54 -6.50 20.68
N GLN A 192 2.00 -5.63 19.82
CA GLN A 192 0.58 -5.24 19.80
C GLN A 192 -0.05 -5.74 18.50
N PRO A 193 -0.57 -6.99 18.45
CA PRO A 193 -1.21 -7.50 17.26
C PRO A 193 -2.49 -6.71 16.97
N ARG A 194 -2.76 -6.48 15.68
CA ARG A 194 -3.96 -5.79 15.19
C ARG A 194 -4.56 -6.58 14.04
N THR A 195 -5.88 -6.56 13.92
CA THR A 195 -6.56 -7.12 12.76
C THR A 195 -6.17 -6.34 11.50
N PHE A 196 -5.69 -7.05 10.48
CA PHE A 196 -5.49 -6.45 9.16
C PHE A 196 -6.84 -6.04 8.57
N ILE A 197 -6.91 -4.84 8.01
CA ILE A 197 -8.12 -4.30 7.39
C ILE A 197 -7.79 -3.57 6.10
N ASP A 198 -8.49 -3.93 5.02
CA ASP A 198 -8.41 -3.25 3.73
C ASP A 198 -9.24 -1.96 3.76
N VAL A 199 -8.55 -0.84 3.63
CA VAL A 199 -9.13 0.49 3.46
C VAL A 199 -9.46 0.67 1.99
N VAL A 200 -10.76 0.64 1.67
CA VAL A 200 -11.31 0.77 0.32
C VAL A 200 -12.28 1.96 0.32
N GLY A 201 -12.30 2.76 -0.75
CA GLY A 201 -13.27 3.84 -0.90
C GLY A 201 -14.72 3.34 -0.81
N GLY A 202 -15.61 4.14 -0.24
CA GLY A 202 -17.02 3.79 0.03
C GLY A 202 -17.27 3.02 1.32
N ASN A 203 -16.29 2.27 1.84
CA ASN A 203 -16.46 1.52 3.10
C ASN A 203 -16.76 2.44 4.28
N ALA A 204 -17.50 1.93 5.27
CA ALA A 204 -17.73 2.64 6.52
C ALA A 204 -16.42 2.88 7.29
N TYR A 205 -16.35 4.00 8.01
CA TYR A 205 -15.46 4.18 9.15
C TYR A 205 -16.17 4.94 10.27
N TYR A 206 -15.71 4.76 11.49
CA TYR A 206 -16.34 5.32 12.69
C TYR A 206 -15.44 6.36 13.35
N ILE A 207 -16.01 7.46 13.82
CA ILE A 207 -15.30 8.58 14.44
C ILE A 207 -15.71 8.67 15.91
N ASN A 208 -14.72 8.75 16.80
CA ASN A 208 -14.90 8.81 18.26
C ASN A 208 -15.94 7.78 18.78
N GLY A 209 -15.87 6.55 18.26
CA GLY A 209 -16.73 5.42 18.64
C GLY A 209 -18.25 5.58 18.39
N SER A 210 -18.71 6.62 17.68
CA SER A 210 -20.12 7.02 17.70
C SER A 210 -20.68 7.52 16.35
N SER A 211 -19.94 8.36 15.63
CA SER A 211 -20.36 8.88 14.32
C SER A 211 -19.86 7.98 13.20
N ARG A 212 -20.61 7.86 12.09
CA ARG A 212 -20.21 7.05 10.92
C ARG A 212 -20.15 7.91 9.67
N CYS A 213 -19.03 7.82 8.95
CA CYS A 213 -18.88 8.31 7.58
C CYS A 213 -18.35 7.19 6.68
N SER A 214 -18.10 7.53 5.42
CA SER A 214 -17.55 6.64 4.41
C SER A 214 -16.16 7.11 3.95
N VAL A 215 -15.26 6.16 3.71
CA VAL A 215 -13.93 6.42 3.14
C VAL A 215 -14.10 7.04 1.76
N GLY A 216 -13.35 8.10 1.46
CA GLY A 216 -13.32 8.71 0.13
C GLY A 216 -12.37 7.95 -0.77
N PHE A 217 -11.09 8.33 -0.75
CA PHE A 217 -10.03 7.65 -1.49
C PHE A 217 -8.81 7.44 -0.62
N THR A 218 -8.13 6.31 -0.80
CA THR A 218 -6.84 6.05 -0.18
C THR A 218 -5.75 6.91 -0.82
N VAL A 219 -4.88 7.47 0.02
CA VAL A 219 -3.82 8.40 -0.35
C VAL A 219 -2.61 8.15 0.55
N GLY A 220 -1.39 8.22 0.04
CA GLY A 220 -0.17 8.16 0.88
C GLY A 220 -0.20 7.10 1.99
N ASP A 221 -0.35 7.56 3.24
CA ASP A 221 -0.41 6.84 4.52
C ASP A 221 -1.81 6.89 5.20
N GLY A 222 -2.88 7.10 4.43
CA GLY A 222 -4.24 7.18 4.94
C GLY A 222 -5.33 7.31 3.86
N PHE A 223 -6.37 8.11 4.15
CA PHE A 223 -7.48 8.36 3.23
C PHE A 223 -8.05 9.78 3.33
N VAL A 224 -8.61 10.28 2.23
CA VAL A 224 -9.43 11.51 2.22
C VAL A 224 -10.90 11.21 2.50
N THR A 225 -11.60 12.17 3.11
CA THR A 225 -13.01 12.10 3.50
C THR A 225 -13.58 13.52 3.65
N ALA A 226 -14.79 13.69 4.16
CA ALA A 226 -15.41 15.01 4.35
C ALA A 226 -14.99 15.66 5.68
N GLY A 227 -14.95 17.00 5.71
CA GLY A 227 -14.51 17.78 6.87
C GLY A 227 -15.51 17.70 8.03
N HIS A 228 -16.80 17.73 7.72
CA HIS A 228 -17.87 17.63 8.73
C HIS A 228 -17.91 16.29 9.49
N CYS A 229 -17.19 15.26 9.02
CA CYS A 229 -17.09 13.96 9.69
C CYS A 229 -16.22 14.00 10.97
N GLY A 230 -15.29 14.94 11.09
CA GLY A 230 -14.38 15.00 12.24
C GLY A 230 -13.43 16.20 12.23
N ALA A 231 -13.17 16.75 13.41
CA ALA A 231 -12.14 17.76 13.63
C ALA A 231 -10.74 17.13 13.68
N VAL A 232 -9.70 17.94 13.47
CA VAL A 232 -8.30 17.52 13.61
C VAL A 232 -8.06 16.94 15.01
N GLY A 233 -7.43 15.77 15.09
CA GLY A 233 -7.20 15.03 16.33
C GLY A 233 -8.31 14.06 16.73
N ALA A 234 -9.47 14.05 16.07
CA ALA A 234 -10.48 13.00 16.26
C ALA A 234 -9.93 11.63 15.81
N THR A 235 -10.26 10.57 16.55
CA THR A 235 -9.78 9.20 16.26
C THR A 235 -10.81 8.42 15.45
N THR A 236 -10.32 7.49 14.62
CA THR A 236 -11.15 6.58 13.84
C THR A 236 -10.98 5.12 14.26
N THR A 237 -12.03 4.33 14.08
CA THR A 237 -11.98 2.87 14.13
C THR A 237 -12.58 2.26 12.86
N ASN A 238 -12.04 1.10 12.46
CA ASN A 238 -12.36 0.37 11.23
C ASN A 238 -12.38 1.27 9.97
N PRO A 239 -11.24 1.81 9.50
CA PRO A 239 -9.86 1.59 9.97
C PRO A 239 -9.44 2.44 11.18
N SER A 240 -8.37 2.00 11.84
CA SER A 240 -7.76 2.75 12.94
C SER A 240 -6.91 3.92 12.42
N GLY A 241 -7.06 5.10 13.03
CA GLY A 241 -6.39 6.30 12.54
C GLY A 241 -6.80 7.59 13.27
N THR A 242 -6.33 8.72 12.75
CA THR A 242 -6.58 10.07 13.31
C THR A 242 -6.75 11.09 12.20
N PHE A 243 -7.72 12.01 12.35
CA PHE A 243 -7.89 13.17 11.48
C PHE A 243 -6.66 14.09 11.57
N ALA A 244 -5.83 14.09 10.53
CA ALA A 244 -4.59 14.87 10.44
C ALA A 244 -4.82 16.26 9.81
N GLY A 245 -5.91 16.41 9.04
CA GLY A 245 -6.39 17.68 8.53
C GLY A 245 -7.91 17.65 8.35
N SER A 246 -8.59 18.77 8.60
CA SER A 246 -10.02 18.95 8.36
C SER A 246 -10.34 20.44 8.12
N SER A 247 -11.28 20.72 7.22
CA SER A 247 -11.82 22.05 6.91
C SER A 247 -13.34 21.93 6.71
N PHE A 248 -14.11 22.52 7.62
CA PHE A 248 -15.57 22.67 7.53
C PHE A 248 -16.07 23.70 8.59
N PRO A 249 -16.97 24.64 8.25
CA PRO A 249 -17.46 25.00 6.91
C PRO A 249 -16.42 25.82 6.12
N GLY A 250 -16.82 26.45 5.02
CA GLY A 250 -15.96 27.11 4.03
C GLY A 250 -15.61 26.14 2.90
N ASP A 251 -14.93 25.06 3.28
CA ASP A 251 -14.74 23.86 2.48
C ASP A 251 -15.47 22.68 3.18
N ASP A 252 -15.40 21.46 2.65
CA ASP A 252 -15.81 20.23 3.34
C ASP A 252 -14.90 19.04 3.00
N TYR A 253 -13.64 19.12 3.44
CA TYR A 253 -12.66 18.03 3.30
C TYR A 253 -11.93 17.70 4.60
N ALA A 254 -11.48 16.45 4.68
CA ALA A 254 -10.53 15.98 5.67
C ALA A 254 -9.57 14.94 5.08
N TYR A 255 -8.45 14.74 5.76
CA TYR A 255 -7.53 13.64 5.55
C TYR A 255 -7.24 12.96 6.90
N VAL A 256 -7.47 11.64 6.92
CA VAL A 256 -7.25 10.77 8.07
C VAL A 256 -5.98 9.97 7.79
N ARG A 257 -4.98 10.10 8.67
CA ARG A 257 -3.80 9.24 8.68
C ARG A 257 -4.18 7.92 9.35
N THR A 258 -3.93 6.80 8.68
CA THR A 258 -4.17 5.47 9.28
C THR A 258 -3.02 5.05 10.17
N ALA A 259 -3.31 4.24 11.18
CA ALA A 259 -2.29 3.60 12.01
C ALA A 259 -1.62 2.42 11.29
N SER A 260 -0.52 1.91 11.84
CA SER A 260 0.07 0.64 11.41
C SER A 260 -0.93 -0.53 11.57
N GLY A 261 -0.96 -1.41 10.57
CA GLY A 261 -1.88 -2.56 10.48
C GLY A 261 -3.03 -2.40 9.47
N ASN A 262 -3.30 -1.19 8.99
CA ASN A 262 -4.32 -0.94 7.97
C ASN A 262 -3.68 -1.02 6.55
N THR A 263 -4.30 -1.77 5.64
CA THR A 263 -3.86 -1.93 4.24
C THR A 263 -4.57 -0.91 3.36
N LEU A 264 -3.83 -0.05 2.65
CA LEU A 264 -4.42 1.00 1.80
C LEU A 264 -4.63 0.51 0.37
N VAL A 265 -5.87 0.17 0.01
CA VAL A 265 -6.21 -0.36 -1.32
C VAL A 265 -6.63 0.80 -2.25
N GLY A 266 -5.99 0.90 -3.41
CA GLY A 266 -6.26 1.92 -4.43
C GLY A 266 -7.54 1.69 -5.24
N ALA A 267 -8.67 1.40 -4.57
CA ALA A 267 -9.95 1.04 -5.18
C ALA A 267 -11.14 1.55 -4.37
N VAL A 268 -12.34 1.46 -4.96
CA VAL A 268 -13.64 1.83 -4.37
C VAL A 268 -14.58 0.62 -4.41
N ASN A 269 -15.28 0.34 -3.31
CA ASN A 269 -16.26 -0.74 -3.20
C ASN A 269 -17.46 -0.48 -4.12
N ASP A 270 -17.83 -1.46 -4.95
CA ASP A 270 -18.97 -1.36 -5.88
C ASP A 270 -20.31 -1.81 -5.28
N TYR A 271 -20.30 -2.30 -4.04
CA TYR A 271 -21.45 -2.87 -3.31
C TYR A 271 -22.20 -4.02 -4.03
N ALA A 272 -21.63 -4.55 -5.11
CA ALA A 272 -22.08 -5.76 -5.82
C ALA A 272 -21.18 -6.99 -5.56
N GLY A 273 -20.08 -6.80 -4.82
CA GLY A 273 -19.14 -7.86 -4.42
C GLY A 273 -17.75 -7.73 -5.04
N SER A 274 -17.42 -6.58 -5.63
CA SER A 274 -16.12 -6.28 -6.24
C SER A 274 -15.66 -4.87 -5.87
N THR A 275 -14.62 -4.37 -6.56
CA THR A 275 -14.16 -2.99 -6.43
C THR A 275 -13.86 -2.39 -7.81
N VAL A 276 -14.06 -1.07 -7.93
CA VAL A 276 -13.60 -0.27 -9.06
C VAL A 276 -12.22 0.30 -8.71
N GLY A 277 -11.20 -0.14 -9.43
CA GLY A 277 -9.84 0.38 -9.26
C GLY A 277 -9.74 1.87 -9.58
N VAL A 278 -8.99 2.62 -8.77
CA VAL A 278 -8.68 4.03 -9.01
C VAL A 278 -7.43 4.12 -9.88
N ALA A 279 -7.48 4.92 -10.95
CA ALA A 279 -6.35 5.12 -11.87
C ALA A 279 -5.82 6.56 -11.92
N GLY A 280 -6.50 7.50 -11.27
CA GLY A 280 -6.13 8.92 -11.27
C GLY A 280 -7.28 9.81 -10.81
N SER A 281 -7.19 11.11 -11.05
CA SER A 281 -8.18 12.12 -10.66
C SER A 281 -8.48 13.16 -11.75
N THR A 282 -8.49 12.72 -13.01
CA THR A 282 -8.89 13.58 -14.15
C THR A 282 -10.33 14.06 -13.96
N ALA A 283 -10.52 15.38 -13.87
CA ALA A 283 -11.84 15.98 -13.66
C ALA A 283 -12.73 15.83 -14.90
N ALA A 284 -13.89 15.21 -14.75
CA ALA A 284 -14.83 14.94 -15.83
C ALA A 284 -15.69 16.19 -16.16
N PRO A 285 -16.09 16.40 -17.44
CA PRO A 285 -16.88 17.57 -17.81
C PRO A 285 -18.31 17.51 -17.26
N VAL A 286 -18.97 18.67 -17.19
CA VAL A 286 -20.42 18.75 -16.92
C VAL A 286 -21.20 17.90 -17.93
N GLY A 287 -22.16 17.13 -17.46
CA GLY A 287 -22.89 16.14 -18.24
C GLY A 287 -22.29 14.73 -18.19
N ALA A 288 -21.04 14.55 -17.75
CA ALA A 288 -20.43 13.23 -17.63
C ALA A 288 -21.14 12.36 -16.59
N THR A 289 -21.22 11.06 -16.88
CA THR A 289 -21.73 10.03 -15.95
C THR A 289 -20.73 9.84 -14.81
N VAL A 290 -21.25 9.84 -13.58
CA VAL A 290 -20.47 9.60 -12.35
C VAL A 290 -21.21 8.63 -11.44
N CYS A 291 -20.45 7.83 -10.70
CA CYS A 291 -20.96 6.88 -9.71
C CYS A 291 -20.32 7.13 -8.35
N ARG A 292 -21.11 7.08 -7.29
CA ARG A 292 -20.67 7.22 -5.90
C ARG A 292 -20.64 5.89 -5.18
N SER A 293 -19.86 5.81 -4.11
CA SER A 293 -19.92 4.72 -3.14
C SER A 293 -20.03 5.29 -1.72
N GLY A 294 -20.88 4.70 -0.89
CA GLY A 294 -21.07 5.12 0.50
C GLY A 294 -21.75 4.06 1.36
N SER A 295 -21.46 4.08 2.66
CA SER A 295 -21.80 3.01 3.60
C SER A 295 -23.29 2.91 4.00
N THR A 296 -24.16 3.78 3.48
CA THR A 296 -25.61 3.79 3.75
C THR A 296 -26.40 3.29 2.56
N THR A 297 -26.10 3.82 1.37
CA THR A 297 -26.85 3.52 0.14
C THR A 297 -26.08 2.63 -0.84
N GLY A 298 -24.78 2.42 -0.63
CA GLY A 298 -23.93 1.61 -1.50
C GLY A 298 -23.53 2.37 -2.77
N TRP A 299 -23.71 1.73 -3.92
CA TRP A 299 -23.27 2.25 -5.21
C TRP A 299 -24.42 2.84 -6.03
N HIS A 300 -24.34 4.13 -6.33
CA HIS A 300 -25.35 4.86 -7.09
C HIS A 300 -24.73 5.77 -8.15
N CYS A 301 -25.34 5.83 -9.33
CA CYS A 301 -24.85 6.61 -10.47
C CYS A 301 -25.80 7.74 -10.88
N GLY A 302 -25.26 8.71 -11.60
CA GLY A 302 -25.96 9.89 -12.13
C GLY A 302 -25.00 10.70 -13.00
N THR A 303 -25.16 12.02 -13.01
CA THR A 303 -24.41 12.95 -13.87
C THR A 303 -23.97 14.21 -13.14
N ILE A 304 -22.83 14.77 -13.55
CA ILE A 304 -22.37 16.09 -13.12
C ILE A 304 -23.27 17.17 -13.74
N GLN A 305 -23.75 18.10 -12.92
CA GLN A 305 -24.63 19.20 -13.34
C GLN A 305 -23.94 20.57 -13.31
N ALA A 306 -22.99 20.79 -12.38
CA ALA A 306 -22.21 22.02 -12.28
C ALA A 306 -20.94 21.79 -11.43
N TYR A 307 -19.97 22.69 -11.60
CA TYR A 307 -18.86 22.92 -10.68
C TYR A 307 -19.06 24.26 -9.94
N ASP A 308 -18.19 24.59 -8.99
CA ASP A 308 -18.17 25.85 -8.23
C ASP A 308 -19.48 26.15 -7.48
N ALA A 309 -20.26 25.12 -7.15
CA ALA A 309 -21.50 25.30 -6.41
C ALA A 309 -21.22 25.74 -4.97
N THR A 310 -22.04 26.66 -4.47
CA THR A 310 -22.06 27.07 -3.06
C THR A 310 -23.32 26.52 -2.41
N VAL A 311 -23.18 25.90 -1.23
CA VAL A 311 -24.28 25.37 -0.42
C VAL A 311 -24.18 25.95 0.98
N THR A 312 -25.29 26.45 1.51
CA THR A 312 -25.37 26.95 2.89
C THR A 312 -26.01 25.90 3.79
N TYR A 313 -25.18 25.23 4.58
CA TYR A 313 -25.58 24.32 5.65
C TYR A 313 -25.88 25.11 6.93
N GLN A 314 -26.40 24.45 7.97
CA GLN A 314 -26.70 25.10 9.26
C GLN A 314 -25.44 25.64 9.97
N GLN A 315 -24.29 25.03 9.70
CA GLN A 315 -22.99 25.38 10.26
C GLN A 315 -22.31 26.54 9.52
N GLY A 316 -22.66 26.77 8.25
CA GLY A 316 -22.06 27.79 7.39
C GLY A 316 -22.19 27.46 5.90
N SER A 317 -21.67 28.35 5.05
CA SER A 317 -21.54 28.07 3.61
C SER A 317 -20.30 27.25 3.30
N VAL A 318 -20.42 26.37 2.30
CA VAL A 318 -19.33 25.61 1.68
C VAL A 318 -19.31 25.94 0.19
N HIS A 319 -18.11 26.09 -0.38
CA HIS A 319 -17.87 26.58 -1.74
C HIS A 319 -17.16 25.52 -2.61
N GLY A 320 -17.02 25.79 -3.92
CA GLY A 320 -16.24 24.94 -4.84
C GLY A 320 -16.88 23.59 -5.22
N LEU A 321 -18.09 23.29 -4.74
CA LEU A 321 -18.66 21.94 -4.77
C LEU A 321 -19.07 21.48 -6.19
N ILE A 322 -18.85 20.20 -6.47
CA ILE A 322 -19.39 19.51 -7.65
C ILE A 322 -20.87 19.19 -7.37
N ARG A 323 -21.80 19.72 -8.16
CA ARG A 323 -23.24 19.42 -8.08
C ARG A 323 -23.60 18.26 -9.02
N THR A 324 -24.36 17.28 -8.53
CA THR A 324 -24.74 16.08 -9.31
C THR A 324 -26.21 15.68 -9.14
N THR A 325 -26.71 14.84 -10.04
CA THR A 325 -28.01 14.15 -9.91
C THR A 325 -27.98 12.89 -9.01
N VAL A 326 -26.81 12.47 -8.52
CA VAL A 326 -26.69 11.24 -7.72
C VAL A 326 -27.38 11.41 -6.36
N CYS A 327 -28.05 10.37 -5.86
CA CYS A 327 -28.66 10.36 -4.53
C CYS A 327 -27.64 9.98 -3.42
N ALA A 328 -27.92 10.35 -2.17
CA ALA A 328 -27.16 10.03 -0.97
C ALA A 328 -28.08 10.06 0.26
N GLU A 329 -27.72 9.33 1.32
CA GLU A 329 -28.39 9.40 2.63
C GLU A 329 -27.34 9.52 3.77
N PRO A 330 -27.75 9.92 5.01
CA PRO A 330 -26.81 10.19 6.10
C PRO A 330 -25.88 9.02 6.44
N GLY A 331 -24.57 9.26 6.35
CA GLY A 331 -23.51 8.24 6.50
C GLY A 331 -22.75 7.96 5.19
N ASP A 332 -23.31 8.31 4.03
CA ASP A 332 -22.57 8.32 2.74
C ASP A 332 -21.56 9.48 2.66
N SER A 333 -21.63 10.42 3.61
CA SER A 333 -20.66 11.49 3.88
C SER A 333 -19.22 11.02 3.79
N GLY A 334 -18.35 11.80 3.15
CA GLY A 334 -16.97 11.43 2.85
C GLY A 334 -16.76 10.40 1.74
N GLY A 335 -17.81 9.66 1.33
CA GLY A 335 -17.73 8.60 0.33
C GLY A 335 -17.30 9.08 -1.06
N SER A 336 -16.59 8.22 -1.78
CA SER A 336 -16.01 8.47 -3.12
C SER A 336 -17.03 8.77 -4.22
N LEU A 337 -16.64 9.63 -5.17
CA LEU A 337 -17.27 9.85 -6.49
C LEU A 337 -16.27 9.56 -7.62
N LEU A 338 -16.62 8.64 -8.51
CA LEU A 338 -15.82 8.22 -9.66
C LEU A 338 -16.47 8.59 -11.00
N ALA A 339 -15.65 8.98 -11.97
CA ALA A 339 -15.99 8.99 -13.40
C ALA A 339 -15.19 7.86 -14.06
N GLY A 340 -15.82 6.70 -14.28
CA GLY A 340 -15.09 5.47 -14.61
C GLY A 340 -14.13 5.08 -13.49
N ASN A 341 -12.81 5.17 -13.74
CA ASN A 341 -11.74 4.93 -12.77
C ASN A 341 -11.06 6.23 -12.26
N GLN A 342 -11.58 7.41 -12.62
CA GLN A 342 -11.02 8.71 -12.24
C GLN A 342 -11.77 9.30 -11.03
N ALA A 343 -11.05 9.52 -9.93
CA ALA A 343 -11.57 10.15 -8.72
C ALA A 343 -12.00 11.60 -8.98
N GLN A 344 -13.22 11.95 -8.58
CA GLN A 344 -13.82 13.28 -8.78
C GLN A 344 -13.92 14.07 -7.47
N GLY A 345 -14.39 13.43 -6.40
CA GLY A 345 -14.65 14.11 -5.12
C GLY A 345 -15.18 13.21 -4.02
N VAL A 346 -15.40 13.79 -2.84
CA VAL A 346 -15.94 13.12 -1.64
C VAL A 346 -17.30 13.71 -1.25
N THR A 347 -18.23 12.88 -0.76
CA THR A 347 -19.58 13.32 -0.38
C THR A 347 -19.56 14.44 0.67
N SER A 348 -20.04 15.63 0.32
CA SER A 348 -20.27 16.70 1.30
C SER A 348 -21.69 16.61 1.87
N GLY A 349 -22.71 16.72 1.02
CA GLY A 349 -24.10 16.61 1.46
C GLY A 349 -25.09 16.82 0.31
N GLY A 350 -26.39 16.77 0.60
CA GLY A 350 -27.40 16.83 -0.46
C GLY A 350 -28.82 17.03 0.04
N SER A 351 -29.77 16.82 -0.87
CA SER A 351 -31.20 16.83 -0.60
C SER A 351 -31.93 15.76 -1.42
N GLY A 352 -33.03 15.23 -0.89
CA GLY A 352 -33.75 14.08 -1.43
C GLY A 352 -33.43 12.78 -0.68
N ASP A 353 -33.67 11.64 -1.32
CA ASP A 353 -33.38 10.30 -0.82
C ASP A 353 -33.14 9.33 -1.99
N CYS A 354 -32.60 8.14 -1.77
CA CYS A 354 -32.33 7.17 -2.84
C CYS A 354 -33.56 6.38 -3.31
N ARG A 355 -34.78 6.73 -2.85
CA ARG A 355 -36.06 6.16 -3.33
C ARG A 355 -36.81 7.11 -4.26
N ARG A 356 -36.58 8.41 -4.14
CA ARG A 356 -37.22 9.50 -4.91
C ARG A 356 -36.24 10.27 -5.79
N GLY A 357 -34.94 10.08 -5.61
CA GLY A 357 -33.89 10.88 -6.22
C GLY A 357 -33.59 12.14 -5.42
N GLY A 358 -32.60 12.92 -5.89
CA GLY A 358 -32.11 14.08 -5.16
C GLY A 358 -31.09 14.92 -5.91
N THR A 359 -30.31 15.68 -5.16
CA THR A 359 -29.09 16.36 -5.61
C THR A 359 -28.02 16.15 -4.54
N THR A 360 -26.88 15.59 -4.90
CA THR A 360 -25.71 15.50 -3.99
C THR A 360 -24.57 16.39 -4.48
N TYR A 361 -23.92 17.03 -3.51
CA TYR A 361 -22.75 17.87 -3.65
C TYR A 361 -21.51 17.17 -3.10
N PHE A 362 -20.37 17.39 -3.76
CA PHE A 362 -19.10 16.75 -3.43
C PHE A 362 -17.96 17.76 -3.42
N GLN A 363 -17.02 17.64 -2.47
CA GLN A 363 -15.78 18.42 -2.51
C GLN A 363 -14.84 17.83 -3.58
N PRO A 364 -14.28 18.63 -4.51
CA PRO A 364 -13.36 18.13 -5.54
C PRO A 364 -12.11 17.47 -4.96
N VAL A 365 -11.81 16.24 -5.37
CA VAL A 365 -10.69 15.46 -4.77
C VAL A 365 -9.34 16.14 -4.98
N ASN A 366 -9.11 16.74 -6.15
CA ASN A 366 -7.87 17.43 -6.50
C ASN A 366 -7.56 18.62 -5.58
N GLU A 367 -8.58 19.24 -5.00
CA GLU A 367 -8.37 20.30 -4.02
C GLU A 367 -7.78 19.73 -2.73
N ILE A 368 -8.31 18.61 -2.24
CA ILE A 368 -7.85 17.90 -1.03
C ILE A 368 -6.41 17.40 -1.23
N LEU A 369 -6.12 16.83 -2.40
CA LEU A 369 -4.78 16.37 -2.78
C LEU A 369 -3.78 17.53 -2.77
N ASN A 370 -4.09 18.64 -3.44
CA ASN A 370 -3.25 19.85 -3.48
C ASN A 370 -3.11 20.52 -2.10
N ARG A 371 -4.17 20.51 -1.28
CA ARG A 371 -4.21 21.20 0.03
C ARG A 371 -3.25 20.60 1.06
N TYR A 372 -3.01 19.29 0.96
CA TYR A 372 -2.20 18.52 1.90
C TYR A 372 -0.95 17.87 1.28
N GLY A 373 -0.73 17.99 -0.03
CA GLY A 373 0.41 17.37 -0.72
C GLY A 373 0.28 15.85 -0.85
N LEU A 374 -0.95 15.35 -1.08
CA LEU A 374 -1.28 13.93 -1.07
C LEU A 374 -1.37 13.36 -2.50
N THR A 375 -0.93 12.11 -2.67
CA THR A 375 -1.07 11.35 -3.92
C THR A 375 -2.03 10.19 -3.71
N LEU A 376 -2.95 9.95 -4.66
CA LEU A 376 -3.85 8.79 -4.64
C LEU A 376 -3.09 7.47 -4.67
N ARG A 377 -3.57 6.48 -3.92
CA ARG A 377 -3.24 5.08 -4.18
C ARG A 377 -4.07 4.63 -5.38
N THR A 378 -3.41 4.08 -6.40
CA THR A 378 -4.05 3.50 -7.59
C THR A 378 -4.00 1.97 -7.52
N SER A 379 -4.88 1.30 -8.27
CA SER A 379 -4.98 -0.17 -8.24
C SER A 379 -3.85 -0.91 -8.97
N GLY A 380 -2.90 -0.19 -9.59
CA GLY A 380 -1.67 -0.73 -10.20
C GLY A 380 -0.53 -0.81 -9.19
N GLY A 381 -0.68 -1.62 -8.14
CA GLY A 381 0.20 -1.62 -6.96
C GLY A 381 1.62 -2.17 -7.20
N GLY A 382 2.50 -1.38 -7.82
CA GLY A 382 3.95 -1.64 -7.82
C GLY A 382 4.66 -1.33 -9.14
N GLY A 383 5.28 -0.14 -9.22
CA GLY A 383 6.17 0.24 -10.32
C GLY A 383 5.56 1.22 -11.32
N GLY A 384 5.79 2.52 -11.06
CA GLY A 384 5.54 3.61 -12.00
C GLY A 384 4.07 3.96 -12.27
N THR A 385 3.90 5.05 -13.01
CA THR A 385 2.98 5.06 -14.15
C THR A 385 3.31 3.88 -15.09
N PRO A 386 2.35 3.37 -15.88
CA PRO A 386 2.71 2.62 -17.07
C PRO A 386 3.40 3.61 -18.01
N GLU A 387 4.74 3.62 -18.00
CA GLU A 387 5.54 4.59 -18.75
C GLU A 387 5.11 4.57 -20.23
N PRO A 388 4.82 5.73 -20.84
CA PRO A 388 4.32 5.80 -22.20
C PRO A 388 5.41 5.32 -23.16
N THR A 389 5.27 4.08 -23.64
CA THR A 389 6.27 3.39 -24.47
C THR A 389 6.61 4.09 -25.79
N SER A 390 5.81 5.09 -26.17
CA SER A 390 6.23 6.22 -27.00
C SER A 390 5.23 7.38 -26.88
N CYS A 391 5.67 8.60 -26.56
CA CYS A 391 4.81 9.80 -26.64
C CYS A 391 4.61 10.32 -28.08
N SER A 392 4.62 9.42 -29.07
CA SER A 392 4.57 9.72 -30.51
C SER A 392 3.18 9.97 -31.08
N ASP A 393 2.13 9.51 -30.41
CA ASP A 393 0.81 9.28 -31.02
C ASP A 393 -0.22 10.41 -30.72
N TYR A 394 0.25 11.49 -30.09
CA TYR A 394 -0.54 12.68 -29.77
C TYR A 394 -0.71 13.64 -30.97
N GLU A 395 -1.67 14.57 -30.90
CA GLU A 395 -1.93 15.58 -31.95
C GLU A 395 -0.65 16.34 -32.38
N ARG A 396 0.23 16.60 -31.41
CA ARG A 396 1.50 17.31 -31.60
C ARG A 396 2.61 16.59 -30.86
N THR A 397 3.78 16.56 -31.47
CA THR A 397 4.98 15.96 -30.89
C THR A 397 6.21 16.81 -31.14
N GLY A 398 7.22 16.65 -30.29
CA GLY A 398 8.53 17.25 -30.48
C GLY A 398 9.56 16.69 -29.50
N SER A 399 10.77 16.41 -30.00
CA SER A 399 11.87 15.88 -29.19
C SER A 399 13.00 16.91 -29.04
N SER A 400 13.71 16.86 -27.93
CA SER A 400 14.86 17.75 -27.65
C SER A 400 15.86 17.04 -26.72
N THR A 401 16.81 17.78 -26.14
CA THR A 401 17.85 17.23 -25.25
C THR A 401 18.17 18.23 -24.14
N LEU A 402 18.23 17.77 -22.89
CA LEU A 402 18.59 18.59 -21.74
C LEU A 402 19.83 18.04 -21.02
N SER A 403 20.64 18.96 -20.53
CA SER A 403 21.61 18.72 -19.45
C SER A 403 20.94 18.89 -18.09
N HIS A 404 21.52 18.31 -17.04
CA HIS A 404 21.09 18.48 -15.64
C HIS A 404 20.83 19.96 -15.29
N GLY A 405 19.68 20.24 -14.67
CA GLY A 405 19.24 21.60 -14.32
C GLY A 405 18.74 22.43 -15.52
N GLY A 406 18.75 21.86 -16.72
CA GLY A 406 18.27 22.49 -17.96
C GLY A 406 16.75 22.51 -18.07
N SER A 407 16.23 23.35 -18.96
CA SER A 407 14.81 23.37 -19.31
C SER A 407 14.57 23.78 -20.76
N ALA A 408 13.51 23.25 -21.37
CA ALA A 408 13.07 23.57 -22.72
C ALA A 408 11.56 23.78 -22.75
N ALA A 409 11.10 24.81 -23.46
CA ALA A 409 9.67 25.11 -23.59
C ALA A 409 9.22 24.98 -25.04
N THR A 410 7.97 24.54 -25.26
CA THR A 410 7.36 24.58 -26.59
C THR A 410 7.11 26.03 -27.03
N GLY A 411 6.84 26.22 -28.32
CA GLY A 411 6.17 27.42 -28.79
C GLY A 411 4.84 27.63 -28.05
N ALA A 412 4.45 28.89 -27.89
CA ALA A 412 3.16 29.25 -27.33
C ALA A 412 2.04 28.90 -28.31
N PHE A 413 0.97 28.28 -27.83
CA PHE A 413 -0.23 27.93 -28.60
C PHE A 413 -1.48 28.52 -27.97
N SER A 414 -2.48 28.86 -28.78
CA SER A 414 -3.82 29.19 -28.28
C SER A 414 -4.66 27.93 -28.19
N ALA A 415 -5.48 27.83 -27.15
CA ALA A 415 -6.40 26.72 -26.89
C ALA A 415 -7.79 27.26 -26.52
N ALA A 416 -8.82 26.45 -26.75
CA ALA A 416 -10.17 26.68 -26.26
C ALA A 416 -10.28 26.32 -24.76
N SER A 417 -11.51 26.29 -24.23
CA SER A 417 -11.78 25.70 -22.92
C SER A 417 -12.03 24.20 -23.06
N GLY A 418 -11.15 23.38 -22.51
CA GLY A 418 -11.22 21.92 -22.61
C GLY A 418 -9.98 21.25 -22.02
N THR A 419 -9.82 19.95 -22.27
CA THR A 419 -8.75 19.14 -21.68
C THR A 419 -7.47 19.20 -22.50
N HIS A 420 -6.42 19.76 -21.91
CA HIS A 420 -5.04 19.56 -22.36
C HIS A 420 -4.56 18.19 -21.86
N VAL A 421 -3.83 17.45 -22.70
CA VAL A 421 -3.07 16.26 -22.31
C VAL A 421 -1.64 16.44 -22.79
N GLY A 422 -0.66 16.10 -21.95
CA GLY A 422 0.76 16.12 -22.28
C GLY A 422 1.46 14.87 -21.75
N CYS A 423 2.36 14.34 -22.56
CA CYS A 423 3.08 13.08 -22.37
C CYS A 423 4.56 13.36 -22.57
N LEU A 424 5.38 13.06 -21.56
CA LEU A 424 6.84 13.09 -21.63
C LEU A 424 7.38 11.66 -21.60
N ASP A 425 8.37 11.39 -22.44
CA ASP A 425 9.11 10.13 -22.61
C ASP A 425 10.59 10.52 -22.66
N GLY A 426 11.40 10.01 -21.73
CA GLY A 426 12.72 10.54 -21.41
C GLY A 426 13.80 9.50 -21.08
N PRO A 427 15.00 9.96 -20.68
CA PRO A 427 16.15 9.08 -20.58
C PRO A 427 16.15 8.30 -19.25
N SER A 428 15.93 6.99 -19.34
CA SER A 428 15.85 6.09 -18.18
C SER A 428 16.97 6.30 -17.14
N GLY A 429 16.57 6.48 -15.88
CA GLY A 429 17.48 6.78 -14.77
C GLY A 429 17.85 8.27 -14.61
N ALA A 430 17.21 9.17 -15.35
CA ALA A 430 17.16 10.60 -15.06
C ALA A 430 15.81 10.99 -14.43
N ASP A 431 15.68 12.27 -14.09
CA ASP A 431 14.50 12.87 -13.45
C ASP A 431 14.09 14.11 -14.28
N PHE A 432 12.95 14.02 -14.98
CA PHE A 432 12.50 15.02 -15.94
C PHE A 432 11.02 15.42 -15.72
N ASP A 433 10.80 16.63 -15.21
CA ASP A 433 9.47 17.21 -15.00
C ASP A 433 8.77 17.62 -16.33
N LEU A 434 7.43 17.53 -16.37
CA LEU A 434 6.58 18.19 -17.38
C LEU A 434 5.64 19.24 -16.73
N TYR A 435 5.68 20.50 -17.19
CA TYR A 435 4.81 21.58 -16.72
C TYR A 435 3.94 22.15 -17.84
N LEU A 436 2.62 22.19 -17.66
CA LEU A 436 1.73 23.02 -18.46
C LEU A 436 1.70 24.44 -17.90
N GLN A 437 1.99 25.44 -18.73
CA GLN A 437 1.98 26.84 -18.34
C GLN A 437 0.97 27.65 -19.17
N ARG A 438 0.18 28.49 -18.49
CA ARG A 438 -0.73 29.47 -19.11
C ARG A 438 -0.10 30.87 -19.06
N TYR A 439 -0.28 31.65 -20.11
CA TYR A 439 0.12 33.05 -20.14
C TYR A 439 -0.95 33.94 -19.50
N SER A 440 -0.57 34.75 -18.51
CA SER A 440 -1.48 35.67 -17.81
C SER A 440 -0.71 36.87 -17.25
N SER A 441 -1.28 38.07 -17.42
CA SER A 441 -0.74 39.35 -16.92
C SER A 441 0.76 39.57 -17.21
N GLY A 442 1.20 39.27 -18.45
CA GLY A 442 2.59 39.43 -18.88
C GLY A 442 3.55 38.33 -18.40
N SER A 443 3.04 37.28 -17.75
CA SER A 443 3.83 36.21 -17.13
C SER A 443 3.36 34.82 -17.55
N TRP A 444 4.26 33.83 -17.53
CA TRP A 444 3.90 32.42 -17.62
C TRP A 444 3.70 31.86 -16.21
N ARG A 445 2.59 31.16 -15.98
CA ARG A 445 2.29 30.49 -14.71
C ARG A 445 2.01 29.02 -14.97
N THR A 446 2.64 28.12 -14.23
CA THR A 446 2.27 26.71 -14.21
C THR A 446 0.81 26.57 -13.74
N VAL A 447 0.04 25.71 -14.41
CA VAL A 447 -1.37 25.41 -14.10
C VAL A 447 -1.63 23.92 -13.90
N ALA A 448 -0.76 23.06 -14.42
CA ALA A 448 -0.66 21.64 -14.11
C ALA A 448 0.77 21.17 -14.32
N GLN A 449 1.16 20.06 -13.68
CA GLN A 449 2.51 19.53 -13.75
C GLN A 449 2.54 18.03 -13.44
N GLY A 450 3.51 17.35 -14.00
CA GLY A 450 3.97 16.00 -13.67
C GLY A 450 5.41 16.14 -13.18
N ILE A 451 5.66 15.60 -11.99
CA ILE A 451 6.84 15.83 -11.15
C ILE A 451 7.12 14.59 -10.26
N THR A 452 7.05 13.40 -10.85
CA THR A 452 7.45 12.15 -10.21
C THR A 452 8.98 12.05 -10.18
N THR A 453 9.53 10.86 -9.88
CA THR A 453 10.98 10.61 -9.91
C THR A 453 11.41 9.78 -11.12
N SER A 454 10.58 9.67 -12.16
CA SER A 454 10.94 9.09 -13.46
C SER A 454 11.40 10.20 -14.42
N SER A 455 11.60 9.85 -15.70
CA SER A 455 11.74 10.86 -16.78
C SER A 455 10.47 11.01 -17.63
N ASP A 456 9.39 10.35 -17.20
CA ASP A 456 8.26 9.97 -18.03
C ASP A 456 6.97 10.44 -17.33
N GLU A 457 6.30 11.46 -17.90
CA GLU A 457 5.27 12.23 -17.18
C GLU A 457 3.98 12.38 -17.99
N LEU A 458 2.84 12.11 -17.35
CA LEU A 458 1.52 12.24 -17.95
C LEU A 458 0.70 13.33 -17.22
N VAL A 459 0.43 14.44 -17.93
CA VAL A 459 -0.20 15.65 -17.37
C VAL A 459 -1.51 15.95 -18.08
N THR A 460 -2.63 15.82 -17.37
CA THR A 460 -3.97 16.12 -17.87
C THR A 460 -4.56 17.33 -17.13
N TYR A 461 -5.07 18.32 -17.86
CA TYR A 461 -5.57 19.57 -17.28
C TYR A 461 -6.74 20.17 -18.05
N THR A 462 -7.88 20.38 -17.39
CA THR A 462 -9.04 21.05 -17.97
C THR A 462 -8.88 22.57 -17.86
N GLY A 463 -8.53 23.22 -18.97
CA GLY A 463 -8.24 24.65 -19.07
C GLY A 463 -9.44 25.52 -19.45
N THR A 464 -9.28 26.83 -19.26
CA THR A 464 -10.15 27.86 -19.86
C THR A 464 -9.41 28.51 -21.03
N SER A 465 -10.14 28.94 -22.06
CA SER A 465 -9.54 29.45 -23.31
C SER A 465 -8.46 30.52 -23.06
N GLY A 466 -7.38 30.46 -23.85
CA GLY A 466 -6.22 31.33 -23.66
C GLY A 466 -4.96 30.82 -24.35
N THR A 467 -3.82 31.38 -23.97
CA THR A 467 -2.51 31.00 -24.51
C THR A 467 -1.74 30.15 -23.51
N TYR A 468 -1.18 29.04 -24.00
CA TYR A 468 -0.53 27.99 -23.25
C TYR A 468 0.83 27.62 -23.86
N ARG A 469 1.67 26.94 -23.10
CA ARG A 469 2.90 26.24 -23.56
C ARG A 469 3.20 25.09 -22.61
N TRP A 470 3.93 24.10 -23.09
CA TRP A 470 4.59 23.12 -22.23
C TRP A 470 6.02 23.57 -21.90
N LEU A 471 6.53 23.14 -20.75
CA LEU A 471 7.89 23.35 -20.28
C LEU A 471 8.38 22.02 -19.68
N VAL A 472 9.46 21.47 -20.23
CA VAL A 472 10.17 20.31 -19.67
C VAL A 472 11.38 20.81 -18.88
N ARG A 473 11.69 20.16 -17.76
CA ARG A 473 12.94 20.37 -16.99
C ARG A 473 13.66 19.06 -16.79
N SER A 474 14.98 19.09 -16.67
CA SER A 474 15.75 17.98 -16.10
C SER A 474 16.13 18.38 -14.68
N TYR A 475 15.50 17.76 -13.68
CA TYR A 475 15.84 17.96 -12.28
C TYR A 475 17.08 17.13 -11.90
N SER A 476 17.19 15.91 -12.43
CA SER A 476 18.40 15.07 -12.34
C SER A 476 18.72 14.38 -13.68
N GLY A 477 19.93 13.85 -13.81
CA GLY A 477 20.41 13.19 -15.04
C GLY A 477 20.54 14.14 -16.25
N SER A 478 20.56 13.58 -17.46
CA SER A 478 20.64 14.32 -18.72
C SER A 478 20.39 13.40 -19.91
N GLY A 479 19.77 13.90 -20.98
CA GLY A 479 19.57 13.11 -22.20
C GLY A 479 18.50 13.69 -23.13
N SER A 480 18.14 12.91 -24.15
CA SER A 480 17.06 13.22 -25.08
C SER A 480 15.70 12.87 -24.49
N PHE A 481 14.68 13.67 -24.82
CA PHE A 481 13.28 13.40 -24.48
C PHE A 481 12.37 13.63 -25.69
N THR A 482 11.20 13.01 -25.68
CA THR A 482 10.06 13.24 -26.59
C THR A 482 8.88 13.76 -25.78
N LEU A 483 8.26 14.84 -26.24
CA LEU A 483 7.04 15.41 -25.66
C LEU A 483 5.91 15.33 -26.69
N GLY A 484 4.86 14.59 -26.36
CA GLY A 484 3.59 14.55 -27.09
C GLY A 484 2.51 15.35 -26.36
N TRP A 485 1.60 16.02 -27.06
CA TRP A 485 0.47 16.71 -26.44
C TRP A 485 -0.70 16.97 -27.38
N ASP A 486 -1.89 17.10 -26.79
CA ASP A 486 -3.13 17.48 -27.46
C ASP A 486 -3.54 18.92 -27.06
N VAL A 487 -4.22 19.62 -27.98
CA VAL A 487 -4.72 20.99 -27.78
C VAL A 487 -6.26 21.03 -27.88
N PRO A 488 -6.98 21.44 -26.82
CA PRO A 488 -8.44 21.62 -26.84
C PRO A 488 -8.90 22.90 -27.55
#